data_AF-R7HQX8-F1
#
_entry.id   AF-R7HQX8-F1
#
_cell.length_a   1.000
_cell.length_b   1.000
_cell.length_c   1.000
_cell.angle_alpha   90.00
_cell.angle_beta   90.00
_cell.angle_gamma   90.00
#
_symmetry.space_group_name_H-M   'P 1'
#
loop_
_entity.id
_entity.type
_entity.pdbx_description
1 polymer ?
#
loop_
_entity_poly.entity_id
_entity_poly.type
_entity_poly.pdbx_seq_one_letter_code
_entity_poly.pdbx_strand_id
1 'polypeptide(L)'
;MNAGKNDGFFPARLIETLNQNMEGRVEIGRIDLFPGYALFDVKKGESRRTVSALKNARYFGKRLYAEIADPNRDYAHSSERKSNSKGRHADGDDSFGKFKRKSKKSKR
;
A
#
# COMPACT_ATOMS: atom_id res chain seq x y z
N MET A 1 0.28 4.77 4.59
CA MET A 1 0.90 5.00 3.26
C MET A 1 0.95 3.67 2.50
N ASN A 2 0.73 3.66 1.19
CA ASN A 2 0.78 2.47 0.33
C ASN A 2 2.19 1.95 -0.02
N ALA A 3 3.23 2.31 0.73
CA ALA A 3 4.59 1.79 0.52
C ALA A 3 5.07 1.12 1.81
N GLY A 4 5.67 -0.06 1.67
CA GLY A 4 6.18 -0.86 2.78
C GLY A 4 7.57 -1.43 2.50
N LYS A 5 8.02 -2.36 3.34
CA LYS A 5 9.36 -2.99 3.25
C LYS A 5 9.62 -3.62 1.89
N ASN A 6 8.61 -4.24 1.26
CA ASN A 6 8.75 -4.88 -0.04
C ASN A 6 8.93 -3.87 -1.18
N ASP A 7 8.50 -2.62 -0.99
CA ASP A 7 8.76 -1.53 -1.94
C ASP A 7 10.14 -0.90 -1.72
N GLY A 8 10.95 -1.47 -0.81
CA GLY A 8 12.23 -0.91 -0.39
C GLY A 8 12.07 0.32 0.50
N PHE A 9 10.90 0.54 1.12
CA PHE A 9 10.61 1.75 1.88
C PHE A 9 11.33 1.78 3.24
N PHE A 10 12.04 2.89 3.52
CA PHE A 10 12.78 3.11 4.77
C PHE A 10 12.47 4.47 5.41
N PRO A 11 12.53 4.60 6.76
CA PRO A 11 12.16 5.82 7.47
C PRO A 11 12.98 7.05 7.06
N ALA A 12 14.30 6.88 6.86
CA ALA A 12 15.17 7.97 6.43
C ALA A 12 14.68 8.62 5.12
N ARG A 13 14.20 7.78 4.20
CA ARG A 13 13.75 8.22 2.88
C ARG A 13 12.32 8.80 2.89
N LEU A 14 11.47 8.35 3.82
CA LEU A 14 10.20 9.01 4.13
C LEU A 14 10.43 10.46 4.55
N ILE A 15 11.32 10.66 5.53
CA ILE A 15 11.62 11.98 6.09
C ILE A 15 12.18 12.89 5.01
N GLU A 16 13.10 12.39 4.19
CA GLU A 16 13.64 13.14 3.05
C GLU A 16 12.56 13.57 2.06
N THR A 17 11.69 12.64 1.67
CA THR A 17 10.58 12.91 0.72
C THR A 17 9.61 13.94 1.30
N LEU A 18 9.32 13.87 2.60
CA LEU A 18 8.46 14.83 3.29
C LEU A 18 9.08 16.22 3.33
N ASN A 19 10.36 16.31 3.71
CA ASN A 19 11.07 17.59 3.78
C ASN A 19 11.24 18.25 2.41
N GLN A 20 11.33 17.48 1.32
CA GLN A 20 11.37 18.01 -0.05
C GLN A 20 10.02 18.56 -0.53
N ASN A 21 8.91 17.99 -0.07
CA ASN A 21 7.56 18.36 -0.51
C ASN A 21 6.83 19.31 0.45
N MET A 22 7.47 19.74 1.54
CA MET A 22 6.89 20.66 2.53
C MET A 22 7.84 21.81 2.86
N GLU A 23 7.27 23.00 3.05
CA GLU A 23 7.98 24.15 3.58
C GLU A 23 8.12 24.00 5.11
N GLY A 24 9.17 23.31 5.55
CA GLY A 24 9.51 23.14 6.97
C GLY A 24 9.64 21.68 7.39
N ARG A 25 10.17 21.48 8.61
CA ARG A 25 10.30 20.13 9.20
C ARG A 25 8.96 19.66 9.76
N VAL A 26 8.62 18.42 9.48
CA VAL A 26 7.54 17.71 10.19
C VAL A 26 8.14 16.77 11.21
N GLU A 27 7.61 16.85 12.42
CA GLU A 27 7.90 15.88 13.47
C GLU A 27 7.10 14.61 13.23
N ILE A 28 7.83 13.53 12.95
CA ILE A 28 7.29 12.19 12.82
C ILE A 28 7.59 11.44 14.11
N GLY A 29 6.57 10.83 14.69
CA GLY A 29 6.68 9.99 15.87
C GLY A 29 7.07 8.56 15.50
N ARG A 30 6.35 7.59 16.06
CA ARG A 30 6.56 6.17 15.78
C ARG A 30 6.26 5.87 14.31
N ILE A 31 7.06 5.01 13.70
CA ILE A 31 6.87 4.52 12.34
C ILE A 31 6.80 2.99 12.38
N ASP A 32 5.65 2.44 11.99
CA ASP A 32 5.44 1.01 11.83
C ASP A 32 5.55 0.63 10.36
N LEU A 33 6.53 -0.22 10.05
CA LEU A 33 6.80 -0.69 8.68
C LEU A 33 6.29 -2.12 8.49
N PHE A 34 5.30 -2.27 7.62
CA PHE A 34 4.75 -3.54 7.19
C PHE A 34 5.28 -3.89 5.78
N PRO A 35 5.09 -5.14 5.30
CA PRO A 35 5.57 -5.54 3.97
C PRO A 35 5.04 -4.67 2.83
N GLY A 36 3.73 -4.35 2.82
CA GLY A 36 3.08 -3.61 1.72
C GLY A 36 2.63 -2.18 2.05
N TYR A 37 2.76 -1.75 3.30
CA TYR A 37 2.34 -0.42 3.74
C TYR A 37 3.14 0.05 4.95
N ALA A 38 3.00 1.33 5.28
CA ALA A 38 3.60 1.94 6.46
C ALA A 38 2.57 2.81 7.19
N LEU A 39 2.62 2.78 8.52
CA LEU A 39 1.88 3.68 9.40
C LEU A 39 2.88 4.54 10.17
N PHE A 40 2.54 5.79 10.43
CA PHE A 40 3.38 6.68 11.21
C PHE A 40 2.56 7.76 11.91
N ASP A 41 3.04 8.18 13.06
CA ASP A 41 2.40 9.20 13.87
C ASP A 41 2.91 10.60 13.50
N VAL A 42 2.01 11.58 13.52
CA VAL A 42 2.32 12.99 13.33
C VAL A 42 1.53 13.83 14.32
N LYS A 43 2.01 15.04 14.61
CA LYS A 43 1.25 16.02 15.40
C LYS A 43 -0.13 16.26 14.75
N LYS A 44 -1.18 16.36 15.59
CA LYS A 44 -2.58 16.51 15.16
C LYS A 44 -2.79 17.69 14.18
N GLY A 45 -2.03 18.77 14.32
CA GLY A 45 -2.10 19.93 13.41
C GLY A 45 -1.50 19.68 12.02
N GLU A 46 -0.54 18.76 11.92
CA GLU A 46 0.26 18.54 10.70
C GLU A 46 -0.29 17.40 9.83
N SER A 47 -1.30 16.65 10.29
CA SER A 47 -1.80 15.46 9.60
C SER A 47 -2.24 15.73 8.16
N ARG A 48 -3.05 16.78 7.94
CA ARG A 48 -3.56 17.12 6.60
C ARG A 48 -2.45 17.58 5.65
N ARG A 49 -1.52 18.39 6.17
CA ARG A 49 -0.37 18.89 5.41
C ARG A 49 0.55 17.75 4.98
N THR A 50 0.86 16.85 5.90
CA THR A 50 1.70 15.66 5.65
C THR A 50 1.08 14.73 4.62
N VAL A 51 -0.22 14.45 4.72
CA VAL A 51 -0.94 13.62 3.73
C VAL A 51 -0.92 14.27 2.35
N SER A 52 -1.08 15.59 2.28
CA SER A 52 -1.09 16.34 1.03
C SER A 52 0.29 16.41 0.37
N ALA A 53 1.35 16.54 1.17
CA ALA A 53 2.73 16.54 0.69
C ALA A 53 3.18 15.18 0.13
N LEU A 54 2.67 14.08 0.69
CA LEU A 54 2.92 12.74 0.18
C LEU A 54 2.07 12.40 -1.04
N LYS A 55 0.99 13.14 -1.28
CA LYS A 55 0.10 12.91 -2.42
C LYS A 55 0.87 13.24 -3.70
N ASN A 56 0.98 12.25 -4.59
CA ASN A 56 1.73 12.31 -5.86
C ASN A 56 3.25 12.27 -5.75
N ALA A 57 3.83 12.23 -4.54
CA ALA A 57 5.24 11.94 -4.39
C ALA A 57 5.57 10.57 -5.01
N ARG A 58 6.76 10.44 -5.61
CA ARG A 58 7.20 9.19 -6.25
C ARG A 58 8.31 8.54 -5.45
N TYR A 59 8.18 7.25 -5.27
CA TYR A 59 9.13 6.40 -4.57
C TYR A 59 9.52 5.22 -5.44
N PHE A 60 10.77 5.16 -5.90
CA PHE A 60 11.25 4.11 -6.82
C PHE A 60 10.26 3.78 -7.96
N GLY A 61 9.70 4.82 -8.59
CA GLY A 61 8.74 4.67 -9.68
C GLY A 61 7.29 4.41 -9.26
N LYS A 62 7.03 4.03 -7.99
CA LYS A 62 5.70 3.90 -7.38
C LYS A 62 5.16 5.27 -6.96
N ARG A 63 3.88 5.54 -7.25
CA ARG A 63 3.21 6.74 -6.74
C ARG A 63 2.76 6.51 -5.31
N LEU A 64 3.17 7.39 -4.41
CA LEU A 64 2.78 7.36 -3.02
C LEU A 64 1.35 7.86 -2.85
N TYR A 65 0.63 7.17 -1.96
CA TYR A 65 -0.68 7.52 -1.46
C TYR A 65 -0.67 7.36 0.06
N ALA A 66 -1.03 8.44 0.75
CA ALA A 66 -1.22 8.47 2.19
C ALA A 66 -2.66 8.89 2.50
N GLU A 67 -3.16 8.42 3.63
CA GLU A 67 -4.45 8.79 4.19
C GLU A 67 -4.34 8.82 5.72
N ILE A 68 -5.28 9.50 6.38
CA ILE A 68 -5.37 9.49 7.84
C ILE A 68 -5.76 8.07 8.28
N ALA A 69 -5.00 7.50 9.21
CA ALA A 69 -5.26 6.16 9.71
C ALA A 69 -6.51 6.14 10.60
N ASP A 70 -7.36 5.15 10.39
CA ASP A 70 -8.52 4.81 11.22
C ASP A 70 -8.14 3.59 12.06
N PRO A 71 -8.15 3.68 13.41
CA PRO A 71 -7.78 2.57 14.27
C PRO A 71 -8.66 1.32 14.08
N ASN A 72 -9.87 1.46 13.54
CA ASN A 72 -10.80 0.34 13.33
C ASN A 72 -10.63 -0.35 11.98
N ARG A 73 -9.75 0.17 11.11
CA ARG A 73 -9.61 -0.33 9.74
C ARG A 73 -8.49 -1.37 9.63
N ASP A 74 -8.79 -2.47 8.95
CA ASP A 74 -7.77 -3.45 8.57
C ASP A 74 -6.97 -2.99 7.34
N TYR A 75 -5.78 -2.47 7.61
CA TYR A 75 -4.83 -2.01 6.61
C TYR A 75 -4.06 -3.15 5.92
N ALA A 76 -3.98 -4.34 6.52
CA ALA A 76 -3.28 -5.47 5.92
C ALA A 76 -3.96 -5.86 4.61
N HIS A 77 -5.27 -6.11 4.65
CA HIS A 77 -6.06 -6.49 3.47
C HIS A 77 -6.30 -5.35 2.47
N SER A 78 -6.25 -4.09 2.93
CA SER A 78 -6.46 -2.93 2.06
C SER A 78 -5.24 -2.60 1.20
N SER A 79 -4.04 -2.93 1.66
CA SER A 79 -2.78 -2.59 0.98
C SER A 79 -2.53 -3.43 -0.29
N GLU A 80 -2.90 -4.71 -0.28
CA GLU A 80 -2.71 -5.65 -1.40
C GLU A 80 -3.54 -5.29 -2.65
N ARG A 81 -4.71 -4.66 -2.46
CA ARG A 81 -5.60 -4.32 -3.57
C ARG A 81 -5.11 -3.11 -4.37
N LYS A 82 -4.37 -2.18 -3.74
CA LYS A 82 -3.93 -0.91 -4.37
C LYS A 82 -2.55 -0.99 -5.03
N SER A 83 -1.69 -1.92 -4.64
CA SER A 83 -0.35 -2.08 -5.26
C SER A 83 -0.38 -2.79 -6.61
N ASN A 84 -1.49 -3.49 -6.93
CA ASN A 84 -1.60 -4.35 -8.11
C ASN A 84 -2.22 -3.71 -9.36
N SER A 85 -2.35 -2.38 -9.43
CA SER A 85 -2.95 -1.71 -10.61
C SER A 85 -2.02 -1.62 -11.84
N LYS A 86 -1.01 -2.48 -11.94
CA LYS A 86 -0.12 -2.61 -13.12
C LYS A 86 0.07 -4.04 -13.62
N GLY A 87 -0.89 -4.93 -13.39
CA GLY A 87 -0.79 -6.29 -13.95
C GLY A 87 -1.95 -7.23 -13.67
N ARG A 88 -3.20 -6.77 -13.61
CA ARG A 88 -4.36 -7.66 -13.65
C ARG A 88 -5.18 -7.35 -14.87
N HIS A 89 -4.87 -8.04 -15.98
CA HIS A 89 -5.94 -8.42 -16.90
C HIS A 89 -7.01 -9.09 -16.06
N ALA A 90 -8.21 -8.53 -16.12
CA ALA A 90 -9.40 -9.12 -15.59
C ALA A 90 -9.78 -10.30 -16.50
N ASP A 91 -9.09 -11.43 -16.33
CA ASP A 91 -9.58 -12.73 -16.77
C ASP A 91 -9.90 -13.52 -15.51
N GLY A 92 -11.10 -13.26 -15.00
CA GLY A 92 -11.75 -14.14 -14.05
C GLY A 92 -12.11 -15.43 -14.77
N ASP A 93 -11.20 -16.40 -14.73
CA ASP A 93 -11.51 -17.80 -15.01
C ASP A 93 -10.97 -18.64 -13.86
N ASP A 94 -11.87 -18.89 -12.90
CA ASP A 94 -11.78 -19.90 -11.84
C ASP A 94 -11.74 -21.32 -12.43
N SER A 95 -10.72 -21.63 -13.25
CA SER A 95 -10.56 -22.96 -13.89
C SER A 95 -9.92 -24.02 -12.99
N PHE A 96 -9.72 -23.76 -11.69
CA PHE A 96 -9.26 -24.81 -10.75
C PHE A 96 -10.38 -25.79 -10.34
N GLY A 97 -11.66 -25.45 -10.61
CA GLY A 97 -12.81 -26.32 -10.32
C GLY A 97 -13.16 -27.36 -11.39
N LYS A 98 -12.60 -27.28 -12.61
CA LYS A 98 -13.08 -28.06 -13.76
C LYS A 98 -12.44 -29.44 -13.91
N PHE A 99 -11.40 -29.77 -13.14
CA PHE A 99 -10.70 -31.05 -13.24
C PHE A 99 -11.36 -32.21 -12.46
N LYS A 100 -12.37 -31.94 -11.61
CA LYS A 100 -12.98 -32.97 -10.75
C LYS A 100 -14.28 -33.61 -11.28
N ARG A 101 -14.78 -33.21 -12.47
CA ARG A 101 -16.10 -33.65 -12.99
C ARG A 101 -16.06 -34.38 -14.35
N LYS A 102 -14.93 -34.98 -14.75
CA LYS A 102 -14.87 -35.75 -16.00
C LYS A 102 -14.20 -37.13 -15.89
N SER A 103 -14.36 -37.83 -14.77
CA SER A 103 -13.90 -39.23 -14.63
C SER A 103 -14.99 -40.27 -14.33
N LYS A 104 -16.28 -39.92 -14.39
CA LYS A 104 -17.36 -40.92 -14.37
C LYS A 104 -18.34 -40.67 -15.50
N LYS A 105 -18.08 -41.29 -16.66
CA LYS A 105 -19.05 -42.07 -17.45
C LYS A 105 -18.41 -42.48 -18.79
N SER A 106 -18.28 -43.78 -18.98
CA SER A 106 -18.11 -44.52 -20.25
C SER A 106 -16.84 -45.38 -20.30
N LYS A 107 -16.99 -46.67 -19.98
CA LYS A 107 -16.63 -47.75 -20.90
C LYS A 107 -17.20 -49.08 -20.42
N ARG A 108 -18.01 -49.67 -21.32
CA ARG A 108 -18.42 -51.07 -21.47
C ARG A 108 -19.51 -51.58 -20.55
#